data_AF-A0A014P3P5-F1
#
_entry.id   AF-A0A014P3P5-F1
#
_cell.length_a   1.000
_cell.length_b   1.000
_cell.length_c   1.000
_cell.angle_alpha   90.00
_cell.angle_beta   90.00
_cell.angle_gamma   90.00
#
_symmetry.space_group_name_H-M   'P 1'
#
loop_
_entity.id
_entity.type
_entity.pdbx_description
1 polymer ?
#
loop_
_entity_poly.entity_id
_entity_poly.type
_entity_poly.pdbx_seq_one_letter_code
_entity_poly.pdbx_strand_id
1 'polypeptide(L)'
;MHHRTVGDLMTRPVVQAPPELPFKELVALLAESDVTAVPVVDGSGRPIGVVSEGDLLRKSSGQADPSGLLPVPHLEAWERAKAEGARAEELMSAPAVCAHPEWTVVEAARVMSDRNIKRLPVVDETDKLLGIISRGDLLRVFLRHDDAIRDEIERDLLGRTLRLAPSAMTVDVREGEVTLDGSVEARSLVPVIVRLCRGVDGVVSVTEHIAYDTDDTGGPALAA
;
A
#
# COMPACT_ATOMS: atom_id res chain seq x y z
N MET A 1 -11.19 -15.34 3.09
CA MET A 1 -11.08 -13.90 3.36
C MET A 1 -10.84 -13.20 2.04
N HIS A 2 -11.62 -12.16 1.75
CA HIS A 2 -11.48 -11.41 0.51
C HIS A 2 -10.60 -10.20 0.81
N HIS A 3 -9.29 -10.38 0.73
CA HIS A 3 -8.37 -9.25 0.78
C HIS A 3 -8.57 -8.40 -0.46
N ARG A 4 -8.67 -7.08 -0.28
CA ARG A 4 -8.64 -6.13 -1.38
C ARG A 4 -7.30 -6.24 -2.09
N THR A 5 -7.37 -6.25 -3.40
CA THR A 5 -6.19 -6.33 -4.25
C THR A 5 -5.70 -4.93 -4.61
N VAL A 6 -4.51 -4.86 -5.19
CA VAL A 6 -4.01 -3.64 -5.83
C VAL A 6 -5.00 -3.16 -6.89
N GLY A 7 -5.61 -4.07 -7.66
CA GLY A 7 -6.61 -3.75 -8.68
C GLY A 7 -7.84 -3.03 -8.13
N ASP A 8 -8.27 -3.37 -6.91
CA ASP A 8 -9.42 -2.77 -6.22
C ASP A 8 -9.14 -1.36 -5.66
N LEU A 9 -7.87 -0.98 -5.57
CA LEU A 9 -7.41 0.23 -4.90
C LEU A 9 -6.70 1.22 -5.82
N MET A 10 -6.12 0.72 -6.92
CA MET A 10 -5.35 1.55 -7.85
C MET A 10 -6.18 2.65 -8.49
N THR A 11 -5.52 3.78 -8.74
CA THR A 11 -6.11 4.91 -9.42
C THR A 11 -6.11 4.69 -10.93
N ARG A 12 -7.26 4.96 -11.55
CA ARG A 12 -7.50 4.93 -13.01
C ARG A 12 -8.43 6.10 -13.38
N PRO A 13 -8.23 6.79 -14.52
CA PRO A 13 -7.11 6.69 -15.46
C PRO A 13 -5.78 7.23 -14.88
N VAL A 14 -4.66 6.86 -15.49
CA VAL A 14 -3.32 7.27 -15.03
C VAL A 14 -2.80 8.43 -15.85
N VAL A 15 -2.38 9.49 -15.17
CA VAL A 15 -1.58 10.57 -15.79
C VAL A 15 -0.17 10.03 -15.99
N GLN A 16 0.31 10.01 -17.23
CA GLN A 16 1.59 9.43 -17.63
C GLN A 16 2.38 10.41 -18.49
N ALA A 17 3.71 10.25 -18.54
CA ALA A 17 4.60 11.07 -19.37
C ALA A 17 5.37 10.21 -20.39
N PRO A 18 5.60 10.70 -21.62
CA PRO A 18 6.55 10.06 -22.52
C PRO A 18 8.01 10.31 -22.07
N PRO A 19 8.98 9.48 -22.49
CA PRO A 19 10.38 9.57 -22.07
C PRO A 19 11.02 10.93 -22.40
N GLU A 20 10.65 11.49 -23.54
CA GLU A 20 11.16 12.75 -24.07
C GLU A 20 10.52 14.01 -23.46
N LEU A 21 9.54 13.87 -22.54
CA LEU A 21 8.80 15.02 -22.01
C LEU A 21 9.77 15.99 -21.29
N PRO A 22 9.86 17.25 -21.72
CA PRO A 22 10.77 18.22 -21.10
C PRO A 22 10.40 18.52 -19.65
N PHE A 23 11.41 18.83 -18.83
CA PHE A 23 11.25 19.16 -17.40
C PHE A 23 10.10 20.14 -17.10
N LYS A 24 9.99 21.25 -17.86
CA LYS A 24 8.95 22.27 -17.62
C LYS A 24 7.54 21.72 -17.86
N GLU A 25 7.38 20.93 -18.91
CA GLU A 25 6.10 20.30 -19.24
C GLU A 25 5.76 19.21 -18.22
N LEU A 26 6.77 18.49 -17.73
CA LEU A 26 6.59 17.52 -16.65
C LEU A 26 6.15 18.18 -15.34
N VAL A 27 6.72 19.33 -14.97
CA VAL A 27 6.27 20.12 -13.81
C VAL A 27 4.83 20.62 -14.01
N ALA A 28 4.50 21.13 -15.20
CA ALA A 28 3.14 21.57 -15.53
C ALA A 28 2.15 20.39 -15.44
N LEU A 29 2.50 19.22 -15.98
CA LEU A 29 1.69 18.02 -15.95
C LEU A 29 1.35 17.59 -14.51
N LEU A 30 2.35 17.58 -13.61
CA LEU A 30 2.14 17.27 -12.19
C LEU A 30 1.19 18.27 -11.52
N ALA A 31 1.41 19.57 -11.74
CA ALA A 31 0.62 20.63 -11.13
C ALA A 31 -0.83 20.69 -11.65
N GLU A 32 -1.02 20.61 -12.97
CA GLU A 32 -2.35 20.67 -13.61
C GLU A 32 -3.19 19.44 -13.30
N SER A 33 -2.55 18.30 -13.06
CA SER A 33 -3.22 17.05 -12.75
C SER A 33 -3.42 16.80 -11.25
N ASP A 34 -2.91 17.68 -10.39
CA ASP A 34 -2.89 17.51 -8.93
C ASP A 34 -2.29 16.16 -8.49
N VAL A 35 -1.21 15.74 -9.15
CA VAL A 35 -0.50 14.49 -8.85
C VAL A 35 0.96 14.76 -8.52
N THR A 36 1.49 14.04 -7.53
CA THR A 36 2.88 14.27 -7.08
C THR A 36 3.89 13.28 -7.67
N ALA A 37 3.45 12.42 -8.59
CA ALA A 37 4.32 11.59 -9.44
C ALA A 37 3.56 11.05 -10.65
N VAL A 38 4.31 10.75 -11.71
CA VAL A 38 3.80 10.10 -12.93
C VAL A 38 4.73 8.97 -13.38
N PRO A 39 4.18 7.85 -13.90
CA PRO A 39 4.97 6.87 -14.62
C PRO A 39 5.43 7.46 -15.96
N VAL A 40 6.67 7.15 -16.31
CA VAL A 40 7.23 7.40 -17.65
C VAL A 40 7.01 6.14 -18.47
N VAL A 41 6.34 6.28 -19.61
CA VAL A 41 5.82 5.15 -20.40
C VAL A 41 6.38 5.21 -21.82
N ASP A 42 6.91 4.10 -22.32
CA ASP A 42 7.45 4.01 -23.68
C ASP A 42 6.35 4.02 -24.77
N GLY A 43 6.76 4.05 -26.04
CA GLY A 43 5.83 4.02 -27.18
C GLY A 43 4.97 2.75 -27.29
N SER A 44 5.27 1.70 -26.53
CA SER A 44 4.46 0.47 -26.48
C SER A 44 3.45 0.45 -25.33
N GLY A 45 3.45 1.47 -24.47
CA GLY A 45 2.57 1.59 -23.32
C GLY A 45 3.14 0.95 -22.04
N ARG A 46 4.45 0.66 -22.00
CA ARG A 46 5.10 0.02 -20.86
C ARG A 46 5.80 1.04 -19.96
N PRO A 47 5.63 0.98 -18.63
CA PRO A 47 6.36 1.85 -17.72
C PRO A 47 7.86 1.55 -17.73
N ILE A 48 8.68 2.54 -18.03
CA ILE A 48 10.15 2.43 -18.00
C ILE A 48 10.78 3.11 -16.77
N GLY A 49 10.03 4.01 -16.11
CA GLY A 49 10.41 4.60 -14.84
C GLY A 49 9.28 5.40 -14.20
N VAL A 50 9.58 6.09 -13.11
CA VAL A 50 8.66 7.00 -12.41
C VAL A 50 9.37 8.30 -12.10
N VAL A 51 8.71 9.43 -12.34
CA VAL A 51 9.17 10.74 -11.88
C VAL A 51 8.23 11.24 -10.79
N SER A 52 8.79 11.59 -9.63
CA SER A 52 8.05 12.24 -8.54
C SER A 52 8.54 13.67 -8.31
N GLU A 53 7.72 14.46 -7.62
CA GLU A 53 8.16 15.77 -7.08
C GLU A 53 9.44 15.64 -6.27
N GLY A 54 9.62 14.55 -5.52
CA GLY A 54 10.84 14.30 -4.75
C GLY A 54 12.07 14.09 -5.62
N ASP A 55 11.92 13.57 -6.83
CA ASP A 55 13.02 13.37 -7.79
C ASP A 55 13.36 14.69 -8.48
N LEU A 56 12.34 15.47 -8.85
CA LEU A 56 12.51 16.83 -9.35
C LEU A 56 13.16 17.72 -8.29
N LEU A 57 12.74 17.59 -7.03
CA LEU A 57 13.26 18.37 -5.92
C LEU A 57 14.69 17.96 -5.53
N ARG A 58 15.03 16.66 -5.51
CA ARG A 58 16.43 16.21 -5.26
C ARG A 58 17.37 16.65 -6.36
N LYS A 59 16.89 16.71 -7.60
CA LYS A 59 17.64 17.31 -8.71
C LYS A 59 17.58 18.86 -8.69
N SER A 60 16.82 19.45 -7.75
CA SER A 60 16.71 20.91 -7.51
C SER A 60 17.36 21.41 -6.21
N SER A 61 17.71 20.55 -5.26
CA SER A 61 18.19 20.91 -3.91
C SER A 61 19.65 21.38 -3.88
N GLY A 62 19.99 22.26 -4.83
CA GLY A 62 21.13 23.17 -4.80
C GLY A 62 20.67 24.63 -4.68
N GLN A 63 19.56 24.90 -4.00
CA GLN A 63 19.19 26.26 -3.63
C GLN A 63 20.28 26.81 -2.72
N ALA A 64 20.93 27.89 -3.17
CA ALA A 64 21.78 28.70 -2.32
C ALA A 64 20.98 29.10 -1.07
N ASP A 65 21.57 28.88 0.10
CA ASP A 65 21.21 29.59 1.31
C ASP A 65 21.19 31.10 0.98
N PRO A 66 20.06 31.81 1.14
CA PRO A 66 19.99 33.25 0.90
C PRO A 66 21.02 34.06 1.72
N SER A 67 21.57 33.47 2.79
CA SER A 67 22.60 34.08 3.64
C SER A 67 24.03 33.88 3.14
N GLY A 68 24.28 32.99 2.17
CA GLY A 68 25.61 32.79 1.56
C GLY A 68 26.69 32.23 2.51
N LEU A 69 26.31 31.65 3.65
CA LEU A 69 27.24 31.26 4.72
C LEU A 69 27.81 29.84 4.60
N LEU A 70 27.39 29.06 3.60
CA LEU A 70 27.88 27.69 3.39
C LEU A 70 28.56 27.55 2.02
N PRO A 71 29.77 26.97 1.94
CA PRO A 71 30.40 26.65 0.67
C PRO A 71 29.69 25.43 0.06
N VAL A 72 28.94 25.63 -1.03
CA VAL A 72 28.22 24.56 -1.72
C VAL A 72 28.97 24.18 -3.02
N PRO A 73 29.53 22.96 -3.16
CA PRO A 73 30.26 22.54 -4.37
C PRO A 73 29.36 22.17 -5.57
N HIS A 74 28.03 22.25 -5.49
CA HIS A 74 27.10 21.57 -6.41
C HIS A 74 26.11 22.50 -7.15
N LEU A 75 26.40 23.79 -7.26
CA LEU A 75 25.55 24.79 -7.94
C LEU A 75 25.36 24.55 -9.46
N GLU A 76 25.95 23.52 -10.07
CA GLU A 76 25.98 23.38 -11.52
C GLU A 76 24.88 22.47 -12.13
N ALA A 77 24.32 21.52 -11.37
CA ALA A 77 23.42 20.50 -11.96
C ALA A 77 22.01 21.03 -12.27
N TRP A 78 21.52 21.99 -11.49
CA TRP A 78 20.17 22.56 -11.62
C TRP A 78 20.05 23.55 -12.79
N GLU A 79 21.07 24.41 -12.94
CA GLU A 79 21.19 25.34 -14.05
C GLU A 79 21.42 24.58 -15.34
N ARG A 80 22.23 23.50 -15.31
CA ARG A 80 22.37 22.59 -16.46
C ARG A 80 21.07 21.86 -16.79
N ALA A 81 20.41 21.14 -15.89
CA ALA A 81 19.17 20.42 -16.25
C ALA A 81 18.07 21.37 -16.80
N LYS A 82 17.98 22.59 -16.27
CA LYS A 82 17.06 23.63 -16.75
C LYS A 82 17.52 24.30 -18.05
N ALA A 83 18.84 24.48 -18.27
CA ALA A 83 19.42 25.07 -19.47
C ALA A 83 19.65 24.06 -20.62
N GLU A 84 19.77 22.78 -20.30
CA GLU A 84 20.02 21.65 -21.21
C GLU A 84 18.72 20.95 -21.66
N GLY A 85 17.58 21.26 -21.02
CA GLY A 85 16.28 20.71 -21.42
C GLY A 85 16.09 19.24 -21.03
N ALA A 86 16.50 18.88 -19.81
CA ALA A 86 16.42 17.51 -19.30
C ALA A 86 15.03 16.90 -19.49
N ARG A 87 15.01 15.66 -19.97
CA ARG A 87 13.80 14.90 -20.30
C ARG A 87 13.37 13.99 -19.16
N ALA A 88 12.12 13.53 -19.17
CA ALA A 88 11.58 12.64 -18.15
C ALA A 88 12.44 11.38 -17.94
N GLU A 89 12.99 10.79 -19.00
CA GLU A 89 13.89 9.63 -18.95
C GLU A 89 15.21 9.88 -18.20
N GLU A 90 15.69 11.13 -18.24
CA GLU A 90 16.90 11.55 -17.52
C GLU A 90 16.60 11.84 -16.05
N LEU A 91 15.34 12.11 -15.71
CA LEU A 91 14.88 12.54 -14.39
C LEU A 91 14.29 11.39 -13.56
N MET A 92 13.78 10.35 -14.22
CA MET A 92 13.06 9.25 -13.58
C MET A 92 13.95 8.35 -12.72
N SER A 93 13.31 7.73 -11.73
CA SER A 93 13.84 6.51 -11.12
C SER A 93 13.56 5.33 -12.06
N ALA A 94 14.62 4.65 -12.48
CA ALA A 94 14.58 3.51 -13.39
C ALA A 94 15.41 2.33 -12.87
N PRO A 95 15.06 1.08 -13.20
CA PRO A 95 13.84 0.68 -13.93
C PRO A 95 12.58 0.88 -13.08
N ALA A 96 11.42 1.00 -13.75
CA ALA A 96 10.14 1.01 -13.05
C ALA A 96 9.96 -0.29 -12.24
N VAL A 97 9.64 -0.15 -10.96
CA VAL A 97 9.17 -1.26 -10.13
C VAL A 97 7.65 -1.28 -10.24
N CYS A 98 7.10 -2.32 -10.85
CA CYS A 98 5.67 -2.44 -11.10
C CYS A 98 4.98 -3.42 -10.15
N ALA A 99 3.70 -3.19 -9.89
CA ALA A 99 2.81 -4.15 -9.25
C ALA A 99 1.91 -4.82 -10.29
N HIS A 100 1.35 -5.98 -9.93
CA HIS A 100 0.24 -6.57 -10.67
C HIS A 100 -1.07 -6.30 -9.93
N PRO A 101 -2.20 -6.22 -10.65
CA PRO A 101 -3.51 -5.95 -10.05
C PRO A 101 -3.88 -7.00 -8.99
N GLU A 102 -3.38 -8.23 -9.13
CA GLU A 102 -3.76 -9.36 -8.28
C GLU A 102 -2.95 -9.42 -6.98
N TRP A 103 -1.96 -8.55 -6.82
CA TRP A 103 -1.20 -8.44 -5.58
C TRP A 103 -2.09 -8.00 -4.43
N THR A 104 -1.79 -8.53 -3.26
CA THR A 104 -2.37 -8.05 -2.00
C THR A 104 -1.81 -6.68 -1.64
N VAL A 105 -2.57 -5.93 -0.82
CA VAL A 105 -2.09 -4.67 -0.22
C VAL A 105 -0.78 -4.87 0.54
N VAL A 106 -0.63 -5.99 1.24
CA VAL A 106 0.57 -6.32 2.03
C VAL A 106 1.79 -6.52 1.13
N GLU A 107 1.64 -7.24 0.02
CA GLU A 107 2.73 -7.42 -0.96
C GLU A 107 3.18 -6.09 -1.56
N ALA A 108 2.23 -5.26 -2.01
CA ALA A 108 2.53 -3.93 -2.53
C ALA A 108 3.21 -3.04 -1.49
N ALA A 109 2.70 -3.02 -0.25
CA ALA A 109 3.28 -2.25 0.85
C ALA A 109 4.72 -2.68 1.16
N ARG A 110 4.97 -4.00 1.16
CA ARG A 110 6.30 -4.57 1.38
C ARG A 110 7.29 -4.12 0.30
N VAL A 111 6.91 -4.24 -0.98
CA VAL A 111 7.75 -3.76 -2.10
C VAL A 111 8.01 -2.27 -1.98
N MET A 112 6.99 -1.47 -1.66
CA MET A 112 7.14 -0.02 -1.45
C MET A 112 8.10 0.33 -0.31
N SER A 113 8.07 -0.44 0.77
CA SER A 113 8.97 -0.27 1.92
C SER A 113 10.39 -0.68 1.57
N ASP A 114 10.57 -1.90 1.07
CA ASP A 114 11.88 -2.50 0.78
C ASP A 114 12.64 -1.70 -0.29
N ARG A 115 11.93 -1.14 -1.28
CA ARG A 115 12.52 -0.31 -2.34
C ARG A 115 12.51 1.19 -2.01
N ASN A 116 11.99 1.59 -0.85
CA ASN A 116 11.81 2.98 -0.44
C ASN A 116 11.09 3.86 -1.49
N ILE A 117 10.08 3.28 -2.15
CA ILE A 117 9.25 3.96 -3.15
C ILE A 117 7.85 4.21 -2.59
N LYS A 118 7.22 5.28 -3.05
CA LYS A 118 5.90 5.72 -2.56
C LYS A 118 4.75 5.25 -3.45
N ARG A 119 5.07 4.82 -4.67
CA ARG A 119 4.11 4.50 -5.72
C ARG A 119 4.64 3.38 -6.60
N LEU A 120 3.72 2.60 -7.14
CA LEU A 120 3.96 1.51 -8.08
C LEU A 120 3.04 1.73 -9.29
N PRO A 121 3.57 1.83 -10.52
CA PRO A 121 2.78 1.56 -11.71
C PRO A 121 2.21 0.15 -11.62
N VAL A 122 0.94 -0.02 -11.99
CA VAL A 122 0.28 -1.33 -12.02
C VAL A 122 0.17 -1.75 -13.47
N VAL A 123 0.64 -2.96 -13.79
CA VAL A 123 0.72 -3.46 -15.16
C VAL A 123 -0.05 -4.76 -15.35
N ASP A 124 -0.51 -4.99 -16.58
CA ASP A 124 -1.10 -6.27 -17.00
C ASP A 124 -0.02 -7.34 -17.25
N GLU A 125 -0.46 -8.52 -17.71
CA GLU A 125 0.43 -9.65 -18.05
C GLU A 125 1.37 -9.35 -19.23
N THR A 126 1.12 -8.28 -19.99
CA THR A 126 1.94 -7.82 -21.12
C THR A 126 2.81 -6.60 -20.78
N ASP A 127 2.94 -6.27 -19.49
CA ASP A 127 3.63 -5.11 -18.93
C ASP A 127 3.05 -3.75 -19.34
N LYS A 128 1.81 -3.70 -19.82
CA LYS A 128 1.15 -2.42 -20.14
C LYS A 128 0.59 -1.78 -18.90
N LEU A 129 0.71 -0.45 -18.82
CA LEU A 129 0.19 0.32 -17.70
C LEU A 129 -1.34 0.23 -17.64
N LEU A 130 -1.85 -0.29 -16.52
CA LEU A 130 -3.27 -0.33 -16.18
C LEU A 130 -3.67 0.77 -15.20
N GLY A 131 -2.79 1.09 -14.25
CA GLY A 131 -3.11 1.90 -13.08
C GLY A 131 -1.87 2.40 -12.36
N ILE A 132 -2.06 3.20 -11.31
CA ILE A 132 -1.00 3.53 -10.36
C ILE A 132 -1.54 3.34 -8.94
N ILE A 133 -0.72 2.80 -8.05
CA ILE A 133 -1.08 2.67 -6.63
C ILE A 133 -0.04 3.36 -5.76
N SER A 134 -0.50 4.14 -4.79
CA SER A 134 0.32 4.86 -3.83
C SER A 134 0.20 4.27 -2.43
N ARG A 135 1.13 4.63 -1.53
CA ARG A 135 1.00 4.31 -0.10
C ARG A 135 -0.33 4.81 0.50
N GLY A 136 -0.80 5.99 0.07
CA GLY A 136 -2.09 6.53 0.50
C GLY A 136 -3.26 5.65 0.06
N ASP A 137 -3.20 5.09 -1.15
CA ASP A 137 -4.22 4.17 -1.64
C ASP A 137 -4.27 2.89 -0.82
N LEU A 138 -3.10 2.33 -0.47
CA LEU A 138 -3.00 1.13 0.37
C LEU A 138 -3.65 1.34 1.75
N LEU A 139 -3.60 2.56 2.30
CA LEU A 139 -4.23 2.89 3.59
C LEU A 139 -5.76 3.02 3.51
N ARG A 140 -6.35 3.12 2.32
CA ARG A 140 -7.82 3.23 2.17
C ARG A 140 -8.57 1.98 2.63
N VAL A 141 -7.89 0.85 2.86
CA VAL A 141 -8.50 -0.34 3.47
C VAL A 141 -9.02 -0.08 4.89
N PHE A 142 -8.43 0.90 5.60
CA PHE A 142 -8.85 1.30 6.94
C PHE A 142 -10.03 2.27 6.97
N LEU A 143 -10.54 2.68 5.80
CA LEU A 143 -11.74 3.53 5.68
C LEU A 143 -13.02 2.70 5.52
N ARG A 144 -12.96 1.39 5.75
CA ARG A 144 -14.14 0.52 5.72
C ARG A 144 -15.06 0.84 6.89
N HIS A 145 -16.36 0.80 6.64
CA HIS A 145 -17.35 0.91 7.71
C HIS A 145 -17.29 -0.30 8.64
N ASP A 146 -17.45 -0.05 9.94
CA ASP A 146 -17.42 -1.07 10.98
C ASP A 146 -18.40 -2.22 10.71
N ASP A 147 -19.60 -1.92 10.20
CA ASP A 147 -20.59 -2.95 9.86
C ASP A 147 -20.12 -3.90 8.76
N ALA A 148 -19.38 -3.39 7.77
CA ALA A 148 -18.82 -4.23 6.71
C ALA A 148 -17.66 -5.11 7.20
N ILE A 149 -16.91 -4.64 8.20
CA ILE A 149 -15.86 -5.43 8.87
C ILE A 149 -16.54 -6.53 9.72
N ARG A 150 -17.54 -6.15 10.52
CA ARG A 150 -18.33 -7.05 11.37
C ARG A 150 -18.97 -8.17 10.56
N ASP A 151 -19.68 -7.83 9.48
CA ASP A 151 -20.34 -8.80 8.60
C ASP A 151 -19.35 -9.81 8.01
N GLU A 152 -18.16 -9.37 7.58
CA GLU A 152 -17.12 -10.27 7.06
C GLU A 152 -16.60 -11.22 8.15
N ILE A 153 -16.33 -10.69 9.35
CA ILE A 153 -15.87 -11.51 10.48
C ILE A 153 -16.94 -12.55 10.84
N GLU A 154 -18.19 -12.13 11.06
CA GLU A 154 -19.26 -13.04 11.48
C GLU A 154 -19.59 -14.09 10.41
N ARG A 155 -19.76 -13.68 9.16
CA ARG A 155 -20.27 -14.56 8.10
C ARG A 155 -19.15 -15.39 7.47
N ASP A 156 -18.05 -14.75 7.09
CA ASP A 156 -17.01 -15.41 6.30
C ASP A 156 -15.95 -16.07 7.16
N LEU A 157 -15.49 -15.40 8.22
CA LEU A 157 -14.46 -15.94 9.11
C LEU A 157 -15.07 -16.94 10.09
N LEU A 158 -15.99 -16.50 10.96
CA LEU A 158 -16.56 -17.35 12.01
C LEU A 158 -17.49 -18.41 11.43
N GLY A 159 -18.44 -18.02 10.58
CA GLY A 159 -19.44 -18.92 10.02
C GLY A 159 -18.92 -19.86 8.93
N ARG A 160 -18.20 -19.36 7.91
CA ARG A 160 -17.76 -20.19 6.79
C ARG A 160 -16.40 -20.86 7.02
N THR A 161 -15.42 -20.11 7.52
CA THR A 161 -14.03 -20.59 7.66
C THR A 161 -13.88 -21.49 8.89
N LEU A 162 -14.33 -21.01 10.05
CA LEU A 162 -14.23 -21.74 11.33
C LEU A 162 -15.45 -22.60 11.66
N ARG A 163 -16.57 -22.41 10.95
CA ARG A 163 -17.83 -23.15 11.14
C ARG A 163 -18.38 -23.09 12.56
N LEU A 164 -18.19 -21.95 13.23
CA LEU A 164 -18.74 -21.70 14.54
C LEU A 164 -20.23 -21.35 14.42
N ALA A 165 -21.01 -21.71 15.44
CA ALA A 165 -22.40 -21.30 15.54
C ALA A 165 -22.48 -19.77 15.71
N PRO A 166 -23.45 -19.07 15.09
CA PRO A 166 -23.60 -17.61 15.24
C PRO A 166 -23.78 -17.15 16.69
N SER A 167 -24.28 -18.03 17.56
CA SER A 167 -24.46 -17.74 19.00
C SER A 167 -23.23 -18.02 19.86
N ALA A 168 -22.19 -18.63 19.31
CA ALA A 168 -20.98 -18.97 20.08
C ALA A 168 -20.13 -17.73 20.39
N MET A 169 -20.25 -16.68 19.59
CA MET A 169 -19.41 -15.49 19.70
C MET A 169 -20.13 -14.25 19.17
N THR A 170 -19.99 -13.14 19.89
CA THR A 170 -20.44 -11.80 19.51
C THR A 170 -19.26 -11.01 18.98
N VAL A 171 -19.50 -10.22 17.93
CA VAL A 171 -18.48 -9.35 17.31
C VAL A 171 -18.96 -7.90 17.36
N ASP A 172 -18.25 -7.06 18.13
CA ASP A 172 -18.42 -5.61 18.04
C ASP A 172 -17.24 -4.98 17.30
N VAL A 173 -17.52 -3.99 16.46
CA VAL A 173 -16.50 -3.25 15.72
C VAL A 173 -16.75 -1.76 15.90
N ARG A 174 -15.72 -1.02 16.33
CA ARG A 174 -15.74 0.44 16.46
C ARG A 174 -14.42 1.04 15.98
N GLU A 175 -14.49 1.90 14.97
CA GLU A 175 -13.28 2.50 14.35
C GLU A 175 -12.25 1.43 13.92
N GLY A 176 -12.74 0.28 13.43
CA GLY A 176 -11.91 -0.87 13.08
C GLY A 176 -11.32 -1.66 14.26
N GLU A 177 -11.62 -1.29 15.51
CA GLU A 177 -11.29 -2.08 16.70
C GLU A 177 -12.33 -3.17 16.91
N VAL A 178 -11.88 -4.43 16.86
CA VAL A 178 -12.76 -5.61 16.98
C VAL A 178 -12.73 -6.11 18.42
N THR A 179 -13.91 -6.26 19.02
CA THR A 179 -14.08 -6.96 20.30
C THR A 179 -14.80 -8.28 20.07
N LEU A 180 -14.22 -9.36 20.57
CA LEU A 180 -14.74 -10.72 20.45
C LEU A 180 -15.12 -11.25 21.83
N ASP A 181 -16.40 -11.54 22.04
CA ASP A 181 -16.92 -12.09 23.30
C ASP A 181 -17.63 -13.43 23.04
N GLY A 182 -17.28 -14.49 23.78
CA GLY A 182 -17.95 -15.77 23.57
C GLY A 182 -17.21 -16.96 24.18
N SER A 183 -17.48 -18.15 23.63
CA SER A 183 -16.80 -19.37 24.03
C SER A 183 -16.47 -20.28 22.85
N VAL A 184 -15.39 -21.04 22.99
CA VAL A 184 -14.95 -22.05 22.02
C VAL A 184 -14.72 -23.40 22.70
N GLU A 185 -14.77 -24.50 21.95
CA GLU A 185 -14.53 -25.82 22.53
C GLU A 185 -13.09 -25.99 23.02
N ALA A 186 -12.12 -25.48 22.24
CA ALA A 186 -10.69 -25.69 22.45
C ALA A 186 -9.93 -24.36 22.60
N ARG A 187 -9.10 -24.25 23.64
CA ARG A 187 -8.27 -23.06 23.91
C ARG A 187 -7.34 -22.72 22.73
N SER A 188 -6.86 -23.72 21.99
CA SER A 188 -6.00 -23.52 20.81
C SER A 188 -6.64 -22.70 19.69
N LEU A 189 -7.98 -22.62 19.62
CA LEU A 189 -8.69 -21.84 18.61
C LEU A 189 -8.64 -20.34 18.85
N VAL A 190 -8.53 -19.89 20.11
CA VAL A 190 -8.50 -18.47 20.47
C VAL A 190 -7.41 -17.69 19.68
N PRO A 191 -6.11 -18.09 19.69
CA PRO A 191 -5.09 -17.37 18.93
C PRO A 191 -5.29 -17.47 17.40
N VAL A 192 -5.96 -18.52 16.91
CA VAL A 192 -6.28 -18.67 15.48
C VAL A 192 -7.34 -17.66 15.07
N ILE A 193 -8.43 -17.55 15.85
CA ILE A 193 -9.51 -16.57 15.62
C ILE A 193 -8.93 -15.16 15.60
N VAL A 194 -8.15 -14.79 16.63
CA VAL A 194 -7.53 -13.47 16.74
C VAL A 194 -6.65 -13.19 15.53
N ARG A 195 -5.83 -14.17 15.10
CA ARG A 195 -4.95 -14.00 13.94
C ARG A 195 -5.72 -13.83 12.63
N LEU A 196 -6.79 -14.58 12.44
CA LEU A 196 -7.63 -14.43 11.25
C LEU A 196 -8.33 -13.07 11.24
N CYS A 197 -8.85 -12.61 12.39
CA CYS A 197 -9.52 -11.32 12.50
C CYS A 197 -8.56 -10.17 12.19
N ARG A 198 -7.32 -10.23 12.69
CA ARG A 198 -6.25 -9.27 12.34
C ARG A 198 -5.89 -9.26 10.85
N GLY A 199 -6.25 -10.30 10.11
CA GLY A 199 -6.07 -10.36 8.66
C GLY A 199 -7.19 -9.69 7.88
N VAL A 200 -8.35 -9.41 8.48
CA VAL A 200 -9.46 -8.77 7.79
C VAL A 200 -9.11 -7.31 7.48
N ASP A 201 -9.28 -6.93 6.23
CA ASP A 201 -9.00 -5.57 5.78
C ASP A 201 -9.84 -4.57 6.58
N GLY A 202 -9.19 -3.54 7.12
CA GLY A 202 -9.84 -2.51 7.94
C GLY A 202 -9.79 -2.77 9.45
N VAL A 203 -9.39 -3.97 9.89
CA VAL A 203 -9.18 -4.25 11.32
C VAL A 203 -7.90 -3.57 11.79
N VAL A 204 -8.03 -2.74 12.83
CA VAL A 204 -6.92 -2.00 13.47
C VAL A 204 -6.36 -2.79 14.64
N SER A 205 -7.25 -3.32 15.49
CA SER A 205 -6.91 -4.07 16.69
C SER A 205 -7.97 -5.14 16.96
N VAL A 206 -7.60 -6.16 17.75
CA VAL A 206 -8.52 -7.21 18.18
C VAL A 206 -8.31 -7.41 19.67
N THR A 207 -9.39 -7.29 20.43
CA THR A 207 -9.47 -7.60 21.87
C THR A 207 -10.41 -8.78 22.05
N GLU A 208 -9.99 -9.78 22.81
CA GLU A 208 -10.72 -11.03 22.99
C GLU A 208 -11.08 -11.31 24.46
N HIS A 209 -12.32 -11.73 24.67
CA HIS A 209 -12.87 -12.23 25.93
C HIS A 209 -13.55 -13.58 25.65
N ILE A 210 -12.74 -14.54 25.19
CA ILE A 210 -13.21 -15.85 24.72
C ILE A 210 -12.92 -16.90 25.80
N ALA A 211 -13.98 -17.47 26.38
CA ALA A 211 -13.91 -18.63 27.26
C ALA A 211 -13.66 -19.92 26.46
N TYR A 212 -13.22 -20.98 27.14
CA TYR A 212 -13.04 -22.28 26.51
C TYR A 212 -13.52 -23.43 27.39
N ASP A 213 -14.00 -24.50 26.74
CA ASP A 213 -14.47 -25.70 27.44
C ASP A 213 -13.31 -26.65 27.79
N THR A 214 -12.33 -26.79 26.89
CA THR A 214 -11.16 -27.67 27.05
C THR A 214 -9.86 -26.91 26.82
N ASP A 215 -8.90 -27.06 27.75
CA ASP A 215 -7.53 -26.62 27.54
C ASP A 215 -6.71 -27.72 26.87
N ASP A 216 -6.59 -27.62 25.55
CA ASP A 216 -5.82 -28.52 24.68
C ASP A 216 -4.41 -27.99 24.37
N THR A 217 -3.98 -26.91 25.03
CA THR A 217 -2.67 -26.28 24.80
C THR A 217 -1.55 -26.86 25.69
N GLY A 218 -1.91 -27.75 26.61
CA GLY A 218 -0.98 -28.50 27.44
C GLY A 218 -0.30 -29.63 26.67
N GLY A 219 1.02 -29.56 26.48
CA GLY A 219 1.85 -30.73 26.16
C GLY A 219 1.76 -31.79 27.27
N PRO A 220 2.16 -33.05 27.03
CA PRO A 220 1.95 -34.15 27.97
C PRO A 220 2.48 -33.76 29.34
N ALA A 221 1.60 -33.83 30.36
CA ALA A 221 2.00 -33.70 31.75
C ALA A 221 3.13 -34.69 31.99
N LEU A 222 4.34 -34.18 32.26
CA LEU A 222 5.45 -34.97 32.77
C LEU A 222 4.98 -35.57 34.09
N ALA A 223 4.51 -36.82 34.02
CA ALA A 223 4.24 -37.64 35.18
C ALA A 223 5.55 -37.83 35.94
N ALA A 224 5.50 -37.44 37.21
CA ALA A 224 6.58 -37.53 38.20
C ALA A 224 7.02 -38.98 38.46
#